data_AF-A0A3B8NES9-F1
#
_entry.id   AF-A0A3B8NES9-F1
#
_cell.length_a   1.000
_cell.length_b   1.000
_cell.length_c   1.000
_cell.angle_alpha   90.00
_cell.angle_beta   90.00
_cell.angle_gamma   90.00
#
_symmetry.space_group_name_H-M   'P 1'
#
loop_
_entity.id
_entity.type
_entity.pdbx_description
1 polymer ?
#
loop_
_entity_poly.entity_id
_entity_poly.type
_entity_poly.pdbx_seq_one_letter_code
_entity_poly.pdbx_strand_id
1 'polypeptide(L)'
;MKYSSGLITAVFFLILSWSVLISANAEIITAPVPGPSPLEKEKNQLGTYRCWVKVPDHWTNASGRDLWVESVTFTIEKLAESHELWINGKKIGSAGKLSEEKFASGFKGTHRYKVPPGLLVKGHWNEIYIRNFSLSGKSGFLGSAPSIQGYFLECVFSGNWEFIGPGETIEPGKSVPQKPARATFEKFLEANRVLSEAKELMPGTSLSPEKSFEMMETDEDLKLDQVLTEPEISQPTQLSFDSRGRLWVAQYRQ
;
A
#
# COMPACT_ATOMS: atom_id res chain seq x y z
N MET A 1 -83.15 -5.58 -20.16
CA MET A 1 -82.07 -4.68 -20.61
C MET A 1 -81.11 -4.47 -19.44
N LYS A 2 -79.82 -4.73 -19.69
CA LYS A 2 -78.57 -4.47 -18.92
C LYS A 2 -78.73 -3.57 -17.67
N TYR A 3 -78.17 -3.90 -16.50
CA TYR A 3 -76.73 -3.72 -16.19
C TYR A 3 -76.17 -4.69 -15.14
N SER A 4 -74.89 -4.99 -15.34
CA SER A 4 -73.95 -5.82 -14.58
C SER A 4 -73.00 -4.92 -13.78
N SER A 5 -72.62 -5.31 -12.56
CA SER A 5 -71.31 -5.05 -11.92
C SER A 5 -71.26 -5.94 -10.66
N GLY A 6 -70.31 -6.86 -10.43
CA GLY A 6 -68.95 -6.99 -10.95
C GLY A 6 -67.95 -6.77 -9.80
N LEU A 7 -67.99 -7.60 -8.74
CA LEU A 7 -67.02 -7.53 -7.64
C LEU A 7 -65.90 -8.56 -7.91
N ILE A 8 -64.78 -8.09 -8.46
CA ILE A 8 -63.59 -8.91 -8.70
C ILE A 8 -62.68 -8.77 -7.48
N THR A 9 -62.61 -9.82 -6.67
CA THR A 9 -61.66 -9.94 -5.55
C THR A 9 -60.29 -10.30 -6.11
N ALA A 10 -59.34 -9.36 -6.10
CA ALA A 10 -57.96 -9.60 -6.50
C ALA A 10 -57.19 -10.29 -5.36
N VAL A 11 -56.83 -11.56 -5.56
CA VAL A 11 -55.91 -12.31 -4.69
C VAL A 11 -54.49 -12.08 -5.21
N PHE A 12 -53.69 -11.30 -4.47
CA PHE A 12 -52.27 -11.12 -4.75
C PHE A 12 -51.48 -12.32 -4.19
N PHE A 13 -50.97 -13.18 -5.08
CA PHE A 13 -49.96 -14.18 -4.73
C PHE A 13 -48.57 -13.54 -4.85
N LEU A 14 -47.91 -13.37 -3.70
CA LEU A 14 -46.52 -12.90 -3.60
C LEU A 14 -45.59 -14.10 -3.82
N ILE A 15 -44.98 -14.19 -5.00
CA ILE A 15 -43.94 -15.18 -5.32
C ILE A 15 -42.62 -14.65 -4.74
N LEU A 16 -42.16 -15.25 -3.65
CA LEU A 16 -40.85 -14.98 -3.08
C LEU A 16 -39.79 -15.76 -3.87
N SER A 17 -39.08 -15.10 -4.78
CA SER A 17 -37.95 -15.70 -5.50
C SER A 17 -36.74 -15.79 -4.57
N TRP A 18 -36.47 -16.99 -4.04
CA TRP A 18 -35.19 -17.29 -3.40
C TRP A 18 -34.09 -17.33 -4.48
N SER A 19 -33.35 -16.23 -4.60
CA SER A 19 -32.09 -16.21 -5.32
C SER A 19 -31.02 -16.80 -4.41
N VAL A 20 -30.63 -18.05 -4.67
CA VAL A 20 -29.44 -18.65 -4.06
C VAL A 20 -28.22 -17.95 -4.67
N LEU A 21 -27.62 -17.05 -3.91
CA LEU A 21 -26.29 -16.52 -4.23
C LEU A 21 -25.27 -17.64 -3.97
N ILE A 22 -24.83 -18.29 -5.04
CA ILE A 22 -23.62 -19.11 -4.99
C ILE A 22 -22.45 -18.13 -4.85
N SER A 23 -21.97 -17.94 -3.62
CA SER A 23 -20.70 -17.27 -3.40
C SER A 23 -19.60 -18.22 -3.86
N ALA A 24 -18.97 -17.93 -5.00
CA ALA A 24 -17.72 -18.56 -5.37
C ALA A 24 -16.68 -18.18 -4.30
N ASN A 25 -16.42 -19.09 -3.36
CA ASN A 25 -15.30 -18.91 -2.44
C ASN A 25 -14.02 -19.09 -3.25
N ALA A 26 -13.23 -18.03 -3.31
CA ALA A 26 -11.89 -18.08 -3.87
C ALA A 26 -11.06 -19.18 -3.16
N GLU A 27 -10.49 -20.11 -3.92
CA GLU A 27 -9.59 -21.14 -3.45
C GLU A 27 -8.26 -20.54 -2.97
N ILE A 28 -8.07 -20.56 -1.64
CA ILE A 28 -6.84 -20.07 -1.03
C ILE A 28 -5.86 -21.23 -0.86
N ILE A 29 -4.77 -21.20 -1.62
CA ILE A 29 -3.65 -22.14 -1.53
C ILE A 29 -2.46 -21.55 -0.74
N THR A 30 -1.47 -22.39 -0.45
CA THR A 30 -0.26 -21.96 0.27
C THR A 30 0.85 -21.59 -0.70
N ALA A 31 1.49 -20.44 -0.51
CA ALA A 31 2.69 -20.05 -1.24
C ALA A 31 3.92 -19.91 -0.32
N PRO A 32 5.08 -20.46 -0.71
CA PRO A 32 6.33 -20.20 0.00
C PRO A 32 6.86 -18.79 -0.31
N VAL A 33 7.23 -18.04 0.72
CA VAL A 33 7.85 -16.71 0.61
C VAL A 33 9.16 -16.68 1.44
N PRO A 34 10.32 -16.34 0.85
CA PRO A 34 10.53 -16.16 -0.58
C PRO A 34 10.41 -17.51 -1.31
N GLY A 35 10.15 -17.48 -2.60
CA GLY A 35 9.93 -18.70 -3.36
C GLY A 35 9.17 -18.48 -4.67
N PRO A 36 9.09 -19.53 -5.51
CA PRO A 36 8.28 -19.49 -6.72
C PRO A 36 6.79 -19.39 -6.37
N SER A 37 6.00 -18.91 -7.32
CA SER A 37 4.54 -18.98 -7.25
C SER A 37 4.07 -20.44 -7.09
N PRO A 38 3.00 -20.70 -6.33
CA PRO A 38 2.46 -22.05 -6.14
C PRO A 38 1.70 -22.61 -7.35
N LEU A 39 1.32 -21.77 -8.33
CA LEU A 39 0.64 -22.20 -9.56
C LEU A 39 1.59 -22.30 -10.75
N GLU A 40 1.26 -23.22 -11.66
CA GLU A 40 1.89 -23.30 -12.98
C GLU A 40 1.59 -22.07 -13.84
N LYS A 41 2.56 -21.73 -14.67
CA LYS A 41 2.71 -20.39 -15.25
C LYS A 41 1.89 -20.24 -16.52
N GLU A 42 1.02 -19.24 -16.54
CA GLU A 42 0.52 -18.67 -17.80
C GLU A 42 0.96 -17.21 -17.95
N LYS A 43 0.95 -16.73 -19.18
CA LYS A 43 1.16 -15.30 -19.46
C LYS A 43 -0.05 -14.51 -18.97
N ASN A 44 0.16 -13.24 -18.62
CA ASN A 44 -0.91 -12.31 -18.27
C ASN A 44 -1.75 -12.75 -17.05
N GLN A 45 -1.09 -13.15 -15.96
CA GLN A 45 -1.76 -13.61 -14.75
C GLN A 45 -1.64 -12.60 -13.61
N LEU A 46 -2.76 -12.36 -12.93
CA LEU A 46 -2.84 -11.62 -11.69
C LEU A 46 -3.03 -12.61 -10.54
N GLY A 47 -2.11 -12.61 -9.58
CA GLY A 47 -2.22 -13.39 -8.34
C GLY A 47 -2.17 -12.49 -7.13
N THR A 48 -2.64 -13.01 -5.99
CA THR A 48 -2.64 -12.26 -4.72
C THR A 48 -1.94 -13.05 -3.64
N TYR A 49 -1.00 -12.41 -2.94
CA TYR A 49 -0.39 -12.92 -1.73
C TYR A 49 -0.97 -12.20 -0.52
N ARG A 50 -1.34 -12.94 0.53
CA ARG A 50 -1.87 -12.38 1.77
C ARG A 50 -1.23 -13.01 3.00
N CYS A 51 -0.96 -12.17 4.00
CA CYS A 51 -0.58 -12.60 5.33
C CYS A 51 -1.03 -11.59 6.38
N TRP A 52 -0.79 -11.90 7.65
CA TRP A 52 -1.10 -11.02 8.76
C TRP A 52 0.05 -10.87 9.73
N VAL A 53 0.20 -9.67 10.27
CA VAL A 53 1.23 -9.33 11.26
C VAL A 53 0.62 -8.71 12.50
N LYS A 54 1.02 -9.21 13.67
CA LYS A 54 0.73 -8.55 14.94
C LYS A 54 1.94 -7.73 15.34
N VAL A 55 1.83 -6.41 15.25
CA VAL A 55 2.96 -5.49 15.46
C VAL A 55 3.10 -5.09 16.93
N PRO A 56 4.30 -4.64 17.37
CA PRO A 56 4.48 -4.05 18.69
C PRO A 56 3.59 -2.80 18.88
N ASP A 57 3.12 -2.61 20.11
CA ASP A 57 2.19 -1.52 20.45
C ASP A 57 2.71 -0.12 20.08
N HIS A 58 4.01 0.11 20.22
CA HIS A 58 4.65 1.41 19.94
C HIS A 58 4.63 1.81 18.45
N TRP A 59 4.29 0.89 17.53
CA TRP A 59 4.11 1.18 16.10
C TRP A 59 2.70 1.63 15.73
N THR A 60 1.75 1.54 16.67
CA THR A 60 0.31 1.72 16.39
C THR A 60 -0.26 3.04 16.92
N ASN A 61 0.56 3.83 17.62
CA ASN A 61 0.07 5.05 18.24
C ASN A 61 -0.08 6.17 17.19
N ALA A 62 -1.28 6.71 17.06
CA ALA A 62 -1.63 7.80 16.13
C ALA A 62 -1.85 9.15 16.83
N SER A 63 -1.68 9.20 18.16
CA SER A 63 -2.03 10.38 18.96
C SER A 63 -0.84 11.34 19.12
N GLY A 64 -0.96 12.54 18.55
CA GLY A 64 -0.10 13.70 18.81
C GLY A 64 1.18 13.79 17.99
N ARG A 65 1.76 14.99 17.91
CA ARG A 65 3.08 15.27 17.32
C ARG A 65 4.17 14.57 18.13
N ASP A 66 4.27 13.25 18.05
CA ASP A 66 5.34 12.50 18.68
C ASP A 66 6.47 12.35 17.66
N LEU A 67 7.56 13.07 17.90
CA LEU A 67 8.86 12.84 17.30
C LEU A 67 9.38 11.39 17.56
N TRP A 68 8.64 10.61 18.36
CA TRP A 68 8.92 9.25 18.81
C TRP A 68 8.08 8.17 18.12
N VAL A 69 7.10 8.51 17.26
CA VAL A 69 6.40 7.48 16.47
C VAL A 69 7.42 6.89 15.50
N GLU A 70 7.71 5.61 15.67
CA GLU A 70 8.66 4.93 14.81
C GLU A 70 8.19 5.03 13.35
N SER A 71 9.10 5.47 12.47
CA SER A 71 8.82 5.51 11.05
C SER A 71 8.85 4.07 10.52
N VAL A 72 7.68 3.46 10.44
CA VAL A 72 7.56 2.09 9.94
C VAL A 72 7.64 2.06 8.41
N THR A 73 8.42 1.13 7.88
CA THR A 73 8.55 0.87 6.44
C THR A 73 8.23 -0.59 6.11
N PHE A 74 7.68 -0.82 4.93
CA PHE A 74 7.49 -2.14 4.36
C PHE A 74 8.40 -2.30 3.15
N THR A 75 9.22 -3.36 3.14
CA THR A 75 10.23 -3.60 2.11
C THR A 75 9.88 -4.84 1.29
N ILE A 76 9.94 -4.72 -0.05
CA ILE A 76 9.82 -5.83 -1.01
C ILE A 76 11.07 -5.84 -1.88
N GLU A 77 11.76 -6.98 -1.95
CA GLU A 77 12.91 -7.18 -2.82
C GLU A 77 12.57 -8.19 -3.93
N LYS A 78 12.75 -7.78 -5.20
CA LYS A 78 12.66 -8.67 -6.38
C LYS A 78 11.41 -9.57 -6.40
N LEU A 79 10.25 -8.99 -6.09
CA LEU A 79 8.98 -9.62 -6.47
C LEU A 79 8.88 -9.57 -7.99
N ALA A 80 8.61 -10.72 -8.61
CA ALA A 80 8.58 -10.85 -10.06
C ALA A 80 7.62 -9.83 -10.68
N GLU A 81 8.11 -9.13 -11.69
CA GLU A 81 7.34 -8.17 -12.49
C GLU A 81 6.71 -7.04 -11.66
N SER A 82 5.39 -6.92 -11.61
CA SER A 82 4.74 -5.74 -11.03
C SER A 82 3.89 -6.09 -9.82
N HIS A 83 3.76 -5.15 -8.88
CA HIS A 83 2.96 -5.38 -7.69
C HIS A 83 2.32 -4.12 -7.12
N GLU A 84 1.27 -4.34 -6.34
CA GLU A 84 0.65 -3.34 -5.46
C GLU A 84 0.65 -3.85 -4.03
N LEU A 85 1.02 -2.99 -3.08
CA LEU A 85 0.99 -3.26 -1.66
C LEU A 85 -0.22 -2.57 -1.02
N TRP A 86 -0.97 -3.34 -0.25
CA TRP A 86 -2.09 -2.90 0.56
C TRP A 86 -1.87 -3.35 2.01
N ILE A 87 -2.19 -2.46 2.95
CA ILE A 87 -2.16 -2.77 4.38
C ILE A 87 -3.50 -2.34 4.97
N ASN A 88 -4.19 -3.26 5.64
CA ASN A 88 -5.51 -3.03 6.22
C ASN A 88 -6.50 -2.32 5.27
N GLY A 89 -6.49 -2.71 4.00
CA GLY A 89 -7.43 -2.21 3.00
C GLY A 89 -7.03 -0.87 2.37
N LYS A 90 -5.93 -0.26 2.82
CA LYS A 90 -5.39 0.97 2.24
C LYS A 90 -4.21 0.65 1.31
N LYS A 91 -4.25 1.15 0.08
CA LYS A 91 -3.13 1.07 -0.86
C LYS A 91 -1.96 1.89 -0.33
N ILE A 92 -0.79 1.28 -0.23
CA ILE A 92 0.44 1.91 0.26
C ILE A 92 1.32 2.34 -0.91
N GLY A 93 1.40 1.52 -1.94
CA GLY A 93 2.21 1.82 -3.11
C GLY A 93 2.20 0.70 -4.14
N SER A 94 2.99 0.89 -5.19
CA SER A 94 3.12 -0.05 -6.28
C SER A 94 4.49 0.07 -6.95
N ALA A 95 4.99 -1.04 -7.49
CA ALA A 95 6.12 -1.04 -8.41
C ALA A 95 5.69 -1.62 -9.76
N GLY A 96 5.98 -0.90 -10.84
CA GLY A 96 5.52 -1.26 -12.17
C GLY A 96 4.06 -0.90 -12.44
N LYS A 97 3.44 -1.55 -13.44
CA LYS A 97 2.05 -1.35 -13.86
C LYS A 97 1.36 -2.70 -14.07
N LEU A 98 0.25 -2.90 -13.37
CA LEU A 98 -0.57 -4.11 -13.41
C LEU A 98 -1.60 -4.01 -14.56
N SER A 99 -1.10 -3.82 -15.79
CA SER A 99 -1.94 -3.70 -16.98
C SER A 99 -1.17 -4.32 -18.15
N GLU A 100 -1.85 -5.09 -18.99
CA GLU A 100 -1.27 -5.66 -20.20
C GLU A 100 -0.79 -4.58 -21.18
N GLU A 101 -1.65 -3.59 -21.46
CA GLU A 101 -1.37 -2.52 -22.44
C GLU A 101 -0.25 -1.57 -22.00
N LYS A 102 -0.18 -1.27 -20.70
CA LYS A 102 0.76 -0.29 -20.13
C LYS A 102 1.78 -0.96 -19.21
N PHE A 103 2.08 -2.22 -19.46
CA PHE A 103 2.91 -3.01 -18.57
C PHE A 103 4.27 -2.35 -18.36
N ALA A 104 4.65 -2.25 -17.09
CA ALA A 104 5.99 -1.87 -16.67
C ALA A 104 6.40 -2.81 -15.54
N SER A 105 7.58 -3.39 -15.65
CA SER A 105 8.11 -4.25 -14.61
C SER A 105 8.60 -3.43 -13.42
N GLY A 106 8.19 -3.81 -12.22
CA GLY A 106 8.73 -3.35 -10.93
C GLY A 106 9.81 -4.27 -10.37
N PHE A 107 10.35 -5.21 -11.17
CA PHE A 107 11.25 -6.25 -10.66
C PHE A 107 12.60 -5.73 -10.14
N LYS A 108 13.08 -4.61 -10.71
CA LYS A 108 14.39 -4.05 -10.34
C LYS A 108 14.33 -3.36 -8.98
N GLY A 109 15.45 -3.42 -8.26
CA GLY A 109 15.65 -2.67 -7.03
C GLY A 109 15.01 -3.30 -5.78
N THR A 110 14.99 -2.49 -4.73
CA THR A 110 14.32 -2.77 -3.46
C THR A 110 13.30 -1.68 -3.21
N HIS A 111 12.04 -2.06 -3.06
CA HIS A 111 10.94 -1.12 -2.90
C HIS A 111 10.65 -0.94 -1.42
N ARG A 112 10.79 0.28 -0.90
CA ARG A 112 10.51 0.63 0.49
C ARG A 112 9.31 1.57 0.53
N TYR A 113 8.27 1.15 1.23
CA TYR A 113 7.03 1.90 1.35
C TYR A 113 6.86 2.39 2.78
N LYS A 114 6.64 3.69 2.96
CA LYS A 114 6.32 4.24 4.29
C LYS A 114 4.92 3.79 4.70
N VAL A 115 4.79 3.21 5.89
CA VAL A 115 3.50 2.86 6.47
C VAL A 115 2.94 4.09 7.17
N PRO A 116 1.77 4.63 6.76
CA PRO A 116 1.20 5.81 7.41
C PRO A 116 0.90 5.56 8.89
N PRO A 117 1.16 6.54 9.78
CA PRO A 117 0.73 6.47 11.17
C PRO A 117 -0.77 6.20 11.30
N GLY A 118 -1.16 5.41 12.31
CA GLY A 118 -2.54 5.02 12.56
C GLY A 118 -3.11 3.97 11.60
N LEU A 119 -2.36 3.54 10.58
CA LEU A 119 -2.81 2.47 9.71
C LEU A 119 -2.74 1.09 10.40
N LEU A 120 -1.74 0.88 11.24
CA LEU A 120 -1.58 -0.33 12.04
C LEU A 120 -2.42 -0.24 13.31
N VAL A 121 -3.16 -1.29 13.62
CA VAL A 121 -4.10 -1.34 14.75
C VAL A 121 -3.48 -2.12 15.91
N LYS A 122 -3.45 -1.48 17.09
CA LYS A 122 -2.93 -2.03 18.34
C LYS A 122 -3.59 -3.36 18.68
N GLY A 123 -2.78 -4.37 19.02
CA GLY A 123 -3.25 -5.69 19.46
C GLY A 123 -3.93 -6.54 18.38
N HIS A 124 -4.15 -6.01 17.17
CA HIS A 124 -4.78 -6.71 16.06
C HIS A 124 -3.75 -7.36 15.14
N TRP A 125 -4.22 -8.32 14.36
CA TRP A 125 -3.54 -8.89 13.21
C TRP A 125 -3.80 -8.01 11.99
N ASN A 126 -2.78 -7.28 11.57
CA ASN A 126 -2.84 -6.35 10.46
C ASN A 126 -2.64 -7.10 9.15
N GLU A 127 -3.55 -6.94 8.21
CA GLU A 127 -3.46 -7.61 6.91
C GLU A 127 -2.41 -6.94 6.04
N ILE A 128 -1.53 -7.76 5.46
CA ILE A 128 -0.64 -7.41 4.37
C ILE A 128 -1.15 -8.13 3.14
N TYR A 129 -1.47 -7.36 2.10
CA TYR A 129 -2.06 -7.86 0.87
C TYR A 129 -1.26 -7.33 -0.32
N ILE A 130 -0.78 -8.24 -1.17
CA ILE A 130 0.06 -7.92 -2.32
C ILE A 130 -0.59 -8.48 -3.58
N ARG A 131 -1.02 -7.60 -4.49
CA ARG A 131 -1.37 -8.02 -5.86
C ARG A 131 -0.09 -8.11 -6.66
N ASN A 132 0.11 -9.21 -7.37
CA ASN A 132 1.24 -9.42 -8.26
C ASN A 132 0.74 -9.73 -9.67
N PHE A 133 1.12 -8.90 -10.63
CA PHE A 133 0.78 -9.10 -12.04
C PHE A 133 2.01 -9.50 -12.83
N SER A 134 1.87 -10.62 -13.52
CA SER A 134 2.87 -11.23 -14.37
C SER A 134 2.38 -11.30 -15.83
N LEU A 135 2.92 -10.44 -16.68
CA LEU A 135 2.77 -10.48 -18.13
C LEU A 135 3.53 -11.67 -18.75
N SER A 136 4.80 -11.89 -18.38
CA SER A 136 5.66 -12.89 -19.06
C SER A 136 5.57 -14.32 -18.51
N GLY A 137 4.86 -14.51 -17.39
CA GLY A 137 4.81 -15.78 -16.66
C GLY A 137 5.89 -15.90 -15.58
N LYS A 138 6.70 -14.86 -15.34
CA LYS A 138 7.61 -14.80 -14.20
C LYS A 138 6.83 -14.38 -12.95
N SER A 139 6.89 -15.20 -11.91
CA SER A 139 6.10 -15.01 -10.69
C SER A 139 6.87 -15.43 -9.44
N GLY A 140 6.40 -14.96 -8.28
CA GLY A 140 6.97 -15.28 -6.98
C GLY A 140 8.00 -14.26 -6.48
N PHE A 141 8.45 -14.49 -5.24
CA PHE A 141 9.45 -13.67 -4.56
C PHE A 141 10.83 -14.23 -4.85
N LEU A 142 11.59 -13.56 -5.74
CA LEU A 142 12.88 -14.03 -6.25
C LEU A 142 14.09 -13.39 -5.54
N GLY A 143 13.84 -12.55 -4.54
CA GLY A 143 14.85 -11.96 -3.65
C GLY A 143 14.66 -12.43 -2.21
N SER A 144 15.01 -11.57 -1.25
CA SER A 144 14.69 -11.81 0.16
C SER A 144 13.18 -11.81 0.41
N ALA A 145 12.74 -12.46 1.50
CA ALA A 145 11.39 -12.26 2.01
C ALA A 145 11.09 -10.77 2.26
N PRO A 146 9.84 -10.33 2.04
CA PRO A 146 9.39 -9.02 2.47
C PRO A 146 9.55 -8.83 3.97
N SER A 147 9.62 -7.58 4.42
CA SER A 147 9.71 -7.27 5.84
C SER A 147 9.04 -5.95 6.20
N ILE A 148 8.57 -5.84 7.42
CA ILE A 148 8.12 -4.58 8.03
C ILE A 148 9.13 -4.18 9.10
N GLN A 149 9.55 -2.92 9.12
CA GLN A 149 10.70 -2.45 9.87
C GLN A 149 10.39 -1.11 10.53
N GLY A 150 10.71 -0.99 11.81
CA GLY A 150 10.79 0.27 12.55
C GLY A 150 12.25 0.65 12.78
N TYR A 151 12.52 1.42 13.83
CA TYR A 151 13.89 1.82 14.15
C TYR A 151 14.71 0.68 14.75
N PHE A 152 14.12 -0.04 15.72
CA PHE A 152 14.83 -1.08 16.46
C PHE A 152 14.41 -2.49 16.08
N LEU A 153 13.20 -2.64 15.54
CA LEU A 153 12.61 -3.95 15.30
C LEU A 153 12.28 -4.18 13.83
N GLU A 154 12.44 -5.41 13.38
CA GLU A 154 11.92 -5.87 12.10
C GLU A 154 11.19 -7.21 12.24
N CYS A 155 10.17 -7.39 11.41
CA CYS A 155 9.56 -8.70 11.18
C CYS A 155 9.78 -9.10 9.72
N VAL A 156 10.45 -10.23 9.52
CA VAL A 156 10.68 -10.83 8.20
C VAL A 156 9.57 -11.82 7.91
N PHE A 157 8.86 -11.61 6.81
CA PHE A 157 7.71 -12.41 6.41
C PHE A 157 8.11 -13.66 5.63
N SER A 158 9.11 -14.40 6.13
CA SER A 158 9.53 -15.65 5.51
C SER A 158 8.71 -16.82 6.05
N GLY A 159 8.11 -17.58 5.15
CA GLY A 159 7.30 -18.75 5.47
C GLY A 159 6.14 -18.91 4.50
N ASN A 160 5.07 -19.52 4.99
CA ASN A 160 3.89 -19.85 4.19
C ASN A 160 2.89 -18.69 4.21
N TRP A 161 2.59 -18.16 3.03
CA TRP A 161 1.58 -17.14 2.80
C TRP A 161 0.31 -17.77 2.22
N GLU A 162 -0.81 -17.07 2.37
CA GLU A 162 -1.98 -17.34 1.54
C GLU A 162 -1.72 -16.83 0.12
N PHE A 163 -2.10 -17.64 -0.87
CA PHE A 163 -2.12 -17.23 -2.27
C PHE A 163 -3.49 -17.49 -2.87
N ILE A 164 -4.00 -16.50 -3.56
CA ILE A 164 -5.27 -16.54 -4.29
C ILE A 164 -4.95 -16.47 -5.78
N GLY A 165 -5.46 -17.46 -6.51
CA GLY A 165 -5.14 -17.70 -7.91
C GLY A 165 -5.74 -16.67 -8.88
N PRO A 166 -5.30 -16.71 -10.15
CA PRO A 166 -5.86 -15.87 -11.19
C PRO A 166 -7.34 -16.17 -11.44
N GLY A 167 -8.13 -15.12 -11.69
CA GLY A 167 -9.59 -15.22 -11.90
C GLY A 167 -10.41 -15.15 -10.62
N GLU A 168 -9.78 -15.29 -9.45
CA GLU A 168 -10.43 -15.12 -8.15
C GLU A 168 -10.09 -13.76 -7.56
N THR A 169 -11.12 -13.00 -7.16
CA THR A 169 -10.90 -11.68 -6.58
C THR A 169 -11.39 -11.65 -5.14
N ILE A 170 -10.44 -11.55 -4.22
CA ILE A 170 -10.71 -11.13 -2.84
C ILE A 170 -10.25 -9.69 -2.70
N GLU A 171 -11.10 -8.80 -2.22
CA GLU A 171 -10.71 -7.43 -1.92
C GLU A 171 -9.80 -7.35 -0.69
N PRO A 172 -8.87 -6.37 -0.64
CA PRO A 172 -8.09 -6.09 0.56
C PRO A 172 -8.98 -5.89 1.78
N GLY A 173 -8.74 -6.66 2.84
CA GLY A 173 -9.47 -6.65 4.10
C GLY A 173 -8.94 -5.62 5.10
N LYS A 174 -9.45 -5.68 6.34
CA LYS A 174 -8.98 -4.85 7.46
C LYS A 174 -8.19 -5.70 8.46
N SER A 175 -7.63 -5.04 9.47
CA SER A 175 -7.05 -5.73 10.64
C SER A 175 -8.12 -6.58 11.34
N VAL A 176 -7.74 -7.75 11.86
CA VAL A 176 -8.64 -8.64 12.61
C VAL A 176 -8.16 -8.85 14.05
N PRO A 177 -9.07 -8.94 15.04
CA PRO A 177 -8.68 -9.11 16.44
C PRO A 177 -8.25 -10.54 16.78
N GLN A 178 -8.85 -11.55 16.13
CA GLN A 178 -8.46 -12.96 16.32
C GLN A 178 -7.30 -13.35 15.40
N LYS A 179 -6.41 -14.22 15.88
CA LYS A 179 -5.29 -14.75 15.08
C LYS A 179 -5.83 -15.57 13.90
N PRO A 180 -5.49 -15.22 12.65
CA PRO A 180 -5.80 -16.04 11.49
C PRO A 180 -5.16 -17.44 11.58
N ALA A 181 -5.80 -18.43 10.96
CA ALA A 181 -5.36 -19.83 11.04
C ALA A 181 -4.00 -20.08 10.35
N ARG A 182 -3.62 -19.25 9.37
CA ARG A 182 -2.41 -19.40 8.55
C ARG A 182 -1.81 -18.04 8.20
N ALA A 183 -0.58 -18.05 7.69
CA ALA A 183 0.14 -16.86 7.23
C ALA A 183 0.23 -15.75 8.30
N THR A 184 0.55 -16.12 9.54
CA THR A 184 0.64 -15.19 10.67
C THR A 184 2.07 -14.98 11.12
N PHE A 185 2.44 -13.73 11.36
CA PHE A 185 3.78 -13.31 11.75
C PHE A 185 3.73 -12.41 12.99
N GLU A 186 4.49 -12.76 14.03
CA GLU A 186 4.58 -11.98 15.27
C GLU A 186 6.00 -12.00 15.88
N LYS A 187 6.95 -12.62 15.18
CA LYS A 187 8.34 -12.67 15.63
C LYS A 187 9.10 -11.46 15.10
N PHE A 188 9.55 -10.62 16.01
CA PHE A 188 10.39 -9.46 15.71
C PHE A 188 11.83 -9.73 16.12
N LEU A 189 12.77 -9.22 15.33
CA LEU A 189 14.20 -9.26 15.53
C LEU A 189 14.74 -7.83 15.56
N GLU A 190 15.98 -7.67 16.01
CA GLU A 190 16.66 -6.37 15.94
C GLU A 190 16.90 -5.95 14.48
N ALA A 191 16.49 -4.74 14.12
CA ALA A 191 16.56 -4.23 12.76
C ALA A 191 18.01 -3.98 12.34
N ASN A 192 18.54 -4.83 11.44
CA ASN A 192 19.88 -4.65 10.86
C ASN A 192 19.87 -4.46 9.33
N ARG A 193 18.73 -4.71 8.66
CA ARG A 193 18.61 -4.67 7.19
C ARG A 193 18.48 -3.25 6.63
N VAL A 194 18.13 -2.28 7.47
CA VAL A 194 17.99 -0.85 7.14
C VAL A 194 19.32 -0.22 6.69
N LEU A 195 20.46 -0.79 7.09
CA LEU A 195 21.80 -0.28 6.74
C LEU A 195 22.28 -0.68 5.33
N SER A 196 21.46 -1.40 4.56
CA SER A 196 21.78 -1.70 3.17
C SER A 196 21.52 -0.49 2.28
N GLU A 197 22.58 -0.03 1.61
CA GLU A 197 22.56 1.08 0.66
C GLU A 197 21.40 0.90 -0.34
N ALA A 198 20.60 1.94 -0.54
CA ALA A 198 19.61 1.96 -1.59
C ALA A 198 20.34 1.92 -2.94
N LYS A 199 20.38 0.74 -3.58
CA LYS A 199 21.02 0.57 -4.90
C LYS A 199 20.45 1.49 -5.98
N GLU A 200 19.22 1.95 -5.79
CA GLU A 200 18.53 2.89 -6.64
C GLU A 200 17.76 3.84 -5.73
N LEU A 201 18.10 5.13 -5.77
CA LEU A 201 17.31 6.16 -5.10
C LEU A 201 16.01 6.27 -5.89
N MET A 202 14.89 5.89 -5.28
CA MET A 202 13.57 6.16 -5.83
C MET A 202 13.18 7.56 -5.37
N PRO A 203 13.38 8.62 -6.18
CA PRO A 203 12.83 9.91 -5.83
C PRO A 203 11.32 9.73 -5.70
N GLY A 204 10.74 10.33 -4.66
CA GLY A 204 9.30 10.49 -4.61
C GLY A 204 8.79 11.23 -5.86
N THR A 205 7.48 11.27 -6.06
CA THR A 205 6.88 12.18 -7.04
C THR A 205 7.37 13.60 -6.76
N SER A 206 8.30 14.09 -7.59
CA SER A 206 8.73 15.48 -7.57
C SER A 206 7.63 16.31 -8.21
N LEU A 207 7.05 17.22 -7.44
CA LEU A 207 6.12 18.22 -7.94
C LEU A 207 6.94 19.42 -8.41
N SER A 208 6.43 20.14 -9.40
CA SER A 208 7.00 21.45 -9.71
C SER A 208 6.75 22.39 -8.52
N PRO A 209 7.56 23.44 -8.34
CA PRO A 209 7.37 24.39 -7.25
C PRO A 209 5.93 24.93 -7.17
N GLU A 210 5.30 25.21 -8.32
CA GLU A 210 3.92 25.69 -8.40
C GLU A 210 2.92 24.65 -7.88
N LYS A 211 3.07 23.39 -8.29
CA LYS A 211 2.19 22.31 -7.83
C LYS A 211 2.39 21.99 -6.35
N SER A 212 3.62 22.11 -5.85
CA SER A 212 3.89 22.00 -4.41
C SER A 212 3.25 23.14 -3.63
N PHE A 213 3.30 24.38 -4.14
CA PHE A 213 2.69 25.55 -3.52
C PHE A 213 1.17 25.43 -3.42
N GLU A 214 0.50 24.91 -4.46
CA GLU A 214 -0.94 24.63 -4.44
C GLU A 214 -1.37 23.63 -3.36
N MET A 215 -0.46 22.76 -2.90
CA MET A 215 -0.73 21.77 -1.86
C MET A 215 -0.44 22.28 -0.43
N MET A 216 0.07 23.50 -0.28
CA MET A 216 0.36 24.05 1.05
C MET A 216 -0.92 24.64 1.66
N GLU A 217 -1.15 24.33 2.93
CA GLU A 217 -2.24 24.87 3.73
C GLU A 217 -1.67 25.83 4.78
N THR A 218 -2.33 26.98 4.98
CA THR A 218 -1.98 27.94 6.03
C THR A 218 -3.18 28.20 6.93
N ASP A 219 -2.93 28.55 8.19
CA ASP A 219 -3.97 28.99 9.12
C ASP A 219 -4.56 30.36 8.68
N GLU A 220 -5.72 30.72 9.21
CA GLU A 220 -6.50 31.89 8.77
C GLU A 220 -5.76 33.24 8.89
N ASP A 221 -4.75 33.34 9.76
CA ASP A 221 -3.95 34.54 10.01
C ASP A 221 -2.64 34.59 9.21
N LEU A 222 -2.36 33.58 8.39
CA LEU A 222 -1.14 33.45 7.62
C LEU A 222 -1.41 33.40 6.12
N LYS A 223 -0.54 34.08 5.36
CA LYS A 223 -0.51 34.04 3.91
C LYS A 223 0.84 33.54 3.45
N LEU A 224 0.83 32.58 2.53
CA LEU A 224 2.02 32.13 1.84
C LEU A 224 2.11 32.79 0.46
N ASP A 225 3.30 33.28 0.11
CA ASP A 225 3.60 33.82 -1.21
C ASP A 225 4.88 33.15 -1.74
N GLN A 226 4.83 32.62 -2.97
CA GLN A 226 6.00 32.06 -3.64
C GLN A 226 6.86 33.21 -4.20
N VAL A 227 8.02 33.46 -3.58
CA VAL A 227 8.89 34.59 -3.96
C VAL A 227 10.01 34.18 -4.91
N LEU A 228 10.60 32.98 -4.72
CA LEU A 228 11.74 32.44 -5.49
C LEU A 228 11.65 30.92 -5.53
N THR A 229 11.98 30.31 -6.67
CA THR A 229 11.96 28.84 -6.87
C THR A 229 13.11 28.37 -7.75
N GLU A 230 13.31 27.05 -7.84
CA GLU A 230 14.17 26.48 -8.86
C GLU A 230 13.57 26.67 -10.25
N PRO A 231 14.37 26.95 -11.30
CA PRO A 231 15.84 26.99 -11.31
C PRO A 231 16.47 28.36 -11.00
N GLU A 232 15.69 29.40 -10.70
CA GLU A 232 16.19 30.75 -10.43
C GLU A 232 17.10 30.81 -9.19
N ILE A 233 16.75 30.02 -8.17
CA ILE A 233 17.55 29.78 -6.97
C ILE A 233 17.87 28.28 -6.84
N SER A 234 19.12 27.93 -6.51
CA SER A 234 19.55 26.53 -6.31
C SER A 234 20.53 26.42 -5.15
N GLN A 235 20.31 25.47 -4.24
CA GLN A 235 21.19 25.23 -3.09
C GLN A 235 21.52 26.50 -2.27
N PRO A 236 20.50 27.18 -1.68
CA PRO A 236 20.74 28.34 -0.83
C PRO A 236 21.51 27.92 0.43
N THR A 237 22.61 28.59 0.70
CA THR A 237 23.45 28.35 1.88
C THR A 237 23.20 29.39 2.97
N GLN A 238 22.70 30.57 2.61
CA GLN A 238 22.37 31.63 3.55
C GLN A 238 21.23 32.51 3.02
N LEU A 239 20.33 32.89 3.93
CA LEU A 239 19.20 33.80 3.70
C LEU A 239 19.23 34.90 4.77
N SER A 240 19.06 36.17 4.37
CA SER A 240 18.94 37.28 5.33
C SER A 240 18.10 38.42 4.76
N PHE A 241 17.43 39.16 5.64
CA PHE A 241 16.74 40.40 5.27
C PHE A 241 17.55 41.59 5.77
N ASP A 242 17.68 42.62 4.94
CA ASP A 242 18.24 43.89 5.39
C ASP A 242 17.19 44.78 6.06
N SER A 243 17.64 45.92 6.61
CA SER A 243 16.77 46.89 7.30
C SER A 243 15.71 47.55 6.39
N ARG A 244 15.77 47.32 5.07
CA ARG A 244 14.78 47.80 4.09
C ARG A 244 13.83 46.69 3.64
N GLY A 245 13.91 45.50 4.25
CA GLY A 245 13.06 44.36 3.94
C GLY A 245 13.43 43.62 2.66
N ARG A 246 14.62 43.86 2.10
CA ARG A 246 15.08 43.13 0.90
C ARG A 246 15.67 41.78 1.30
N LEU A 247 15.28 40.72 0.60
CA LEU A 247 15.84 39.39 0.78
C LEU A 247 17.19 39.27 0.05
N TRP A 248 18.23 38.92 0.80
CA TRP A 248 19.55 38.57 0.32
C TRP A 248 19.74 37.06 0.42
N VAL A 249 20.17 36.44 -0.68
CA VAL A 249 20.42 35.01 -0.74
C VAL A 249 21.85 34.75 -1.21
N ALA A 250 22.60 33.95 -0.45
CA ALA A 250 23.82 33.31 -0.94
C ALA A 250 23.48 31.89 -1.37
N GLN A 251 23.91 31.52 -2.56
CA GLN A 251 23.62 30.22 -3.16
C GLN A 251 24.85 29.62 -3.82
N TYR A 252 24.86 28.30 -3.90
CA TYR A 252 25.88 27.58 -4.65
C TYR A 252 25.32 27.17 -6.02
N ARG A 253 26.01 27.58 -7.09
CA ARG A 253 25.68 27.14 -8.46
C ARG A 253 26.82 26.25 -8.93
N GLN A 254 26.50 24.97 -9.15
CA GLN A 254 27.42 23.95 -9.63
C GLN A 254 27.31 23.77 -11.13
#